data_AF-A0A3S4H5V1-F1
#
_entry.id   AF-A0A3S4H5V1-F1
#
_cell.length_a   1.000
_cell.length_b   1.000
_cell.length_c   1.000
_cell.angle_alpha   90.00
_cell.angle_beta   90.00
_cell.angle_gamma   90.00
#
_symmetry.space_group_name_H-M   'P 1'
#
loop_
_entity.id
_entity.type
_entity.pdbx_description
1 polymer ?
#
loop_
_entity_poly.entity_id
_entity_poly.type
_entity_poly.pdbx_seq_one_letter_code
_entity_poly.pdbx_strand_id
1 'polypeptide(L)'
;MRAKLNGLVAAGLFTCALTSHASGLVTPDNDLRNDLAWLSDRGVINVSLSTWPLSQEEINSVLSQAKPVTNTEKNVIDRVQRRVGELKSNIRISGYASTDKPGTPQGFGQNEYADDRLTVGVGGSGEYWDVRLQGSVEGDQRVSDGSNFNMQGSYGALKVWNQWISFGEVSQWWGPGYDGSLIRSDAARPVTGFMMQRADQSPFETRGCPGLAAGSTRLPPASSPNTPQYRTPN
;
A
#
# COMPACT_ATOMS: atom_id res chain seq x y z
N MET A 1 42.23 -58.27 -17.81
CA MET A 1 42.42 -57.03 -17.00
C MET A 1 41.10 -56.27 -17.03
N ARG A 2 40.54 -55.97 -15.85
CA ARG A 2 39.23 -55.32 -15.67
C ARG A 2 39.44 -53.80 -15.58
N ALA A 3 38.94 -53.02 -16.52
CA ALA A 3 38.87 -51.55 -16.38
C ALA A 3 37.50 -51.17 -15.81
N LYS A 4 37.52 -50.47 -14.68
CA LYS A 4 36.37 -50.10 -13.86
C LYS A 4 35.60 -48.92 -14.48
N LEU A 5 34.29 -49.09 -14.56
CA LEU A 5 33.26 -48.05 -14.63
C LEU A 5 33.40 -47.14 -13.40
N ASN A 6 33.29 -45.81 -13.54
CA ASN A 6 32.79 -44.88 -12.51
C ASN A 6 32.76 -43.42 -12.98
N GLY A 7 31.63 -42.74 -12.76
CA GLY A 7 31.59 -41.28 -12.64
C GLY A 7 30.49 -40.57 -13.42
N LEU A 8 29.21 -40.89 -13.18
CA LEU A 8 28.10 -40.04 -13.63
C LEU A 8 27.72 -39.11 -12.47
N VAL A 9 28.22 -37.87 -12.49
CA VAL A 9 27.81 -36.81 -11.56
C VAL A 9 26.55 -36.18 -12.11
N ALA A 10 25.39 -36.60 -11.60
CA ALA A 10 24.13 -35.91 -11.82
C ALA A 10 24.04 -34.73 -10.84
N ALA A 11 24.40 -33.54 -11.30
CA ALA A 11 24.07 -32.30 -10.60
C ALA A 11 22.59 -32.00 -10.83
N GLY A 12 21.74 -32.40 -9.87
CA GLY A 12 20.34 -32.00 -9.84
C GLY A 12 20.24 -30.51 -9.56
N LEU A 13 20.02 -29.71 -10.61
CA LEU A 13 19.52 -28.35 -10.49
C LEU A 13 18.12 -28.42 -9.87
N PHE A 14 18.05 -28.17 -8.57
CA PHE A 14 16.79 -27.92 -7.87
C PHE A 14 16.30 -26.53 -8.31
N THR A 15 15.62 -26.48 -9.46
CA THR A 15 14.84 -25.30 -9.88
C THR A 15 13.66 -25.19 -8.93
N CYS A 16 13.88 -24.53 -7.79
CA CYS A 16 12.79 -24.00 -7.00
C CYS A 16 12.11 -22.96 -7.90
N ALA A 17 10.94 -23.32 -8.44
CA ALA A 17 10.06 -22.38 -9.10
C ALA A 17 9.59 -21.39 -8.03
N LEU A 18 10.38 -20.34 -7.79
CA LEU A 18 9.95 -19.19 -7.04
C LEU A 18 8.85 -18.55 -7.89
N THR A 19 7.60 -18.85 -7.57
CA THR A 19 6.49 -18.00 -7.98
C THR A 19 6.79 -16.64 -7.35
N SER A 20 7.38 -15.75 -8.13
CA SER A 20 7.76 -14.42 -7.67
C SER A 20 6.49 -13.59 -7.49
N HIS A 21 5.81 -13.78 -6.37
CA HIS A 21 4.77 -12.88 -5.94
C HIS A 21 5.47 -11.59 -5.52
N ALA A 22 5.32 -10.55 -6.34
CA ALA A 22 5.74 -9.20 -5.96
C ALA A 22 4.93 -8.81 -4.73
N SER A 23 5.63 -8.51 -3.64
CA SER A 23 5.04 -8.26 -2.35
C SER A 23 5.87 -7.18 -1.66
N GLY A 24 5.23 -6.24 -0.97
CA GLY A 24 5.93 -5.05 -0.51
C GLY A 24 5.02 -3.87 -0.19
N LEU A 25 5.64 -2.79 0.26
CA LEU A 25 4.95 -1.62 0.77
C LEU A 25 4.56 -0.67 -0.35
N VAL A 26 3.31 -0.23 -0.31
CA VAL A 26 2.74 0.78 -1.18
C VAL A 26 2.59 2.06 -0.35
N THR A 27 3.40 3.06 -0.72
CA THR A 27 3.35 4.39 -0.11
C THR A 27 2.01 5.09 -0.41
N PRO A 28 1.64 6.10 0.38
CA PRO A 28 0.47 6.95 0.10
C PRO A 28 0.39 7.37 -1.37
N ASP A 29 -0.70 7.02 -2.05
CA ASP A 29 -1.01 7.42 -3.42
C ASP A 29 -2.50 7.74 -3.55
N ASN A 30 -2.80 8.97 -3.97
CA ASN A 30 -4.17 9.50 -4.00
C ASN A 30 -5.10 8.68 -4.89
N ASP A 31 -4.65 8.36 -6.10
CA ASP A 31 -5.47 7.64 -7.09
C ASP A 31 -5.80 6.23 -6.59
N LEU A 32 -4.79 5.53 -6.07
CA LEU A 32 -4.96 4.21 -5.46
C LEU A 32 -5.93 4.26 -4.28
N ARG A 33 -5.77 5.21 -3.37
CA ARG A 33 -6.65 5.36 -2.21
C ARG A 33 -8.10 5.61 -2.63
N ASN A 34 -8.32 6.48 -3.61
CA ASN A 34 -9.65 6.82 -4.09
C ASN A 34 -10.35 5.62 -4.73
N ASP A 35 -9.64 4.85 -5.56
CA ASP A 35 -10.19 3.64 -6.19
C ASP A 35 -10.49 2.53 -5.16
N LEU A 36 -9.61 2.33 -4.17
CA LEU A 36 -9.86 1.39 -3.06
C LEU A 36 -11.04 1.84 -2.19
N ALA A 37 -11.15 3.12 -1.88
CA ALA A 37 -12.27 3.67 -1.11
C ALA A 37 -13.59 3.48 -1.87
N TRP A 38 -13.60 3.75 -3.17
CA TRP A 38 -14.77 3.58 -4.03
C TRP A 38 -15.28 2.13 -4.03
N LEU A 39 -14.36 1.14 -4.02
CA LEU A 39 -14.69 -0.29 -3.93
C LEU A 39 -15.16 -0.68 -2.51
N SER A 40 -14.52 -0.13 -1.47
CA SER A 40 -14.86 -0.39 -0.08
C SER A 40 -16.25 0.15 0.28
N ASP A 41 -16.58 1.37 -0.15
CA ASP A 41 -17.87 2.03 0.10
C ASP A 41 -19.06 1.28 -0.53
N ARG A 42 -18.80 0.53 -1.60
CA ARG A 42 -19.79 -0.33 -2.27
C ARG A 42 -19.85 -1.75 -1.70
N GLY A 43 -19.01 -2.07 -0.71
CA GLY A 43 -18.91 -3.40 -0.13
C GLY A 43 -18.33 -4.46 -1.07
N VAL A 44 -17.63 -4.04 -2.13
CA VAL A 44 -16.95 -4.96 -3.06
C VAL A 44 -15.70 -5.55 -2.41
N ILE A 45 -14.99 -4.76 -1.61
CA ILE A 45 -13.83 -5.15 -0.82
C ILE A 45 -13.99 -4.65 0.63
N ASN A 46 -13.20 -5.19 1.53
CA ASN A 46 -13.10 -4.70 2.91
C ASN A 46 -11.62 -4.53 3.26
N VAL A 47 -11.15 -3.28 3.27
CA VAL A 47 -9.75 -2.94 3.55
C VAL A 47 -9.69 -1.68 4.42
N SER A 48 -8.75 -1.65 5.36
CA SER A 48 -8.51 -0.45 6.17
C SER A 48 -7.67 0.55 5.37
N LEU A 49 -8.25 1.68 5.00
CA LEU A 49 -7.55 2.77 4.28
C LEU A 49 -7.05 3.88 5.20
N SER A 50 -7.16 3.68 6.52
CA SER A 50 -6.76 4.66 7.52
C SER A 50 -5.29 4.59 7.90
N THR A 51 -4.56 3.55 7.47
CA THR A 51 -3.16 3.35 7.85
C THR A 51 -2.33 3.09 6.61
N TRP A 52 -1.41 4.00 6.33
CA TRP A 52 -0.44 3.87 5.24
C TRP A 52 0.98 3.89 5.80
N PRO A 53 1.93 3.20 5.15
CA PRO A 53 1.83 2.47 3.86
C PRO A 53 1.02 1.16 3.94
N LEU A 54 0.40 0.75 2.83
CA LEU A 54 -0.35 -0.51 2.72
C LEU A 54 0.52 -1.62 2.13
N SER A 55 0.31 -2.88 2.52
CA SER A 55 0.97 -4.02 1.89
C SER A 55 0.27 -4.42 0.58
N GLN A 56 1.04 -4.76 -0.44
CA GLN A 56 0.50 -5.32 -1.69
C GLN A 56 -0.25 -6.63 -1.45
N GLU A 57 0.18 -7.42 -0.48
CA GLU A 57 -0.45 -8.68 -0.12
C GLU A 57 -1.86 -8.46 0.41
N GLU A 58 -2.07 -7.45 1.26
CA GLU A 58 -3.41 -7.07 1.70
C GLU A 58 -4.28 -6.66 0.51
N ILE A 59 -3.76 -5.80 -0.37
CA ILE A 59 -4.48 -5.36 -1.58
C ILE A 59 -4.86 -6.56 -2.46
N ASN A 60 -3.91 -7.46 -2.74
CA ASN A 60 -4.15 -8.63 -3.56
C ASN A 60 -5.12 -9.62 -2.89
N SER A 61 -5.02 -9.78 -1.57
CA SER A 61 -5.93 -10.61 -0.76
C SER A 61 -7.36 -10.09 -0.86
N VAL A 62 -7.59 -8.79 -0.63
CA VAL A 62 -8.94 -8.21 -0.69
C VAL A 62 -9.51 -8.20 -2.11
N LEU A 63 -8.67 -7.97 -3.13
CA LEU A 63 -9.07 -8.04 -4.53
C LEU A 63 -9.41 -9.47 -4.96
N SER A 64 -8.74 -10.49 -4.43
CA SER A 64 -9.05 -11.90 -4.73
C SER A 64 -10.40 -12.34 -4.15
N GLN A 65 -10.84 -11.71 -3.06
CA GLN A 65 -12.12 -11.96 -2.41
C GLN A 65 -13.25 -11.10 -3.00
N ALA A 66 -12.91 -10.11 -3.84
CA ALA A 66 -13.87 -9.21 -4.46
C ALA A 66 -14.82 -9.95 -5.39
N LYS A 67 -16.11 -9.59 -5.32
CA LYS A 67 -17.16 -10.15 -6.19
C LYS A 67 -17.80 -9.03 -7.02
N PRO A 68 -17.15 -8.57 -8.09
CA PRO A 68 -17.68 -7.50 -8.92
C PRO A 68 -18.90 -7.99 -9.70
N VAL A 69 -20.00 -7.26 -9.56
CA VAL A 69 -21.28 -7.48 -10.25
C VAL A 69 -21.36 -6.62 -11.51
N THR A 70 -20.76 -5.42 -11.49
CA THR A 70 -20.85 -4.43 -12.56
C THR A 70 -19.54 -4.31 -13.34
N ASN A 71 -19.61 -3.99 -14.65
CA ASN A 71 -18.42 -3.70 -15.47
C ASN A 71 -17.58 -2.55 -14.91
N THR A 72 -18.22 -1.55 -14.29
CA THR A 72 -17.52 -0.44 -13.62
C THR A 72 -16.64 -0.94 -12.47
N GLU A 73 -17.10 -1.89 -11.67
CA GLU A 73 -16.32 -2.44 -10.54
C GLU A 73 -15.10 -3.19 -11.05
N LYS A 74 -15.25 -3.96 -12.13
CA LYS A 74 -14.12 -4.63 -12.81
C LYS A 74 -13.09 -3.62 -13.31
N ASN A 75 -13.55 -2.56 -13.97
CA ASN A 75 -12.66 -1.50 -14.46
C ASN A 75 -11.89 -0.82 -13.32
N VAL A 76 -12.53 -0.59 -12.17
CA VAL A 76 -11.87 0.00 -10.99
C VAL A 76 -10.84 -0.97 -10.41
N ILE A 77 -11.14 -2.27 -10.33
CA ILE A 77 -10.17 -3.30 -9.91
C ILE A 77 -8.95 -3.31 -10.84
N ASP A 78 -9.17 -3.25 -12.15
CA ASP A 78 -8.08 -3.22 -13.14
C ASP A 78 -7.23 -1.94 -12.99
N ARG A 79 -7.84 -0.79 -12.69
CA ARG A 79 -7.11 0.45 -12.38
C ARG A 79 -6.25 0.31 -11.14
N VAL A 80 -6.78 -0.30 -10.06
CA VAL A 80 -6.02 -0.56 -8.84
C VAL A 80 -4.81 -1.44 -9.13
N GLN A 81 -5.00 -2.57 -9.82
CA GLN A 81 -3.91 -3.48 -10.17
C GLN A 81 -2.85 -2.81 -11.04
N ARG A 82 -3.27 -2.04 -12.05
CA ARG A 82 -2.36 -1.27 -12.89
C ARG A 82 -1.60 -0.22 -12.09
N ARG A 83 -2.28 0.52 -11.21
CA ARG A 83 -1.65 1.55 -10.38
C ARG A 83 -0.64 0.94 -9.41
N VAL A 84 -0.96 -0.18 -8.76
CA VAL A 84 0.00 -0.91 -7.92
C VAL A 84 1.21 -1.37 -8.75
N GLY A 85 1.00 -1.90 -9.96
CA GLY A 85 2.07 -2.26 -10.87
C GLY A 85 2.97 -1.08 -11.27
N GLU A 86 2.38 0.08 -11.58
CA GLU A 86 3.10 1.33 -11.88
C GLU A 86 3.89 1.83 -10.66
N LEU A 87 3.31 1.77 -9.46
CA LEU A 87 3.97 2.19 -8.22
C LEU A 87 5.16 1.27 -7.89
N LYS A 88 5.06 -0.02 -8.22
CA LYS A 88 6.07 -1.06 -7.92
C LYS A 88 6.97 -1.40 -9.10
N SER A 89 6.92 -0.61 -10.17
CA SER A 89 7.82 -0.80 -11.31
C SER A 89 9.29 -0.70 -10.89
N ASN A 90 10.15 -1.47 -11.54
CA ASN A 90 11.59 -1.49 -11.23
C ASN A 90 12.26 -0.13 -11.46
N ILE A 91 11.72 0.66 -12.39
CA ILE A 91 12.17 2.01 -12.70
C ILE A 91 10.94 2.89 -12.77
N ARG A 92 10.97 4.03 -12.08
CA ARG A 92 9.92 5.04 -12.11
C ARG A 92 10.54 6.42 -12.21
N ILE A 93 10.00 7.23 -13.11
CA ILE A 93 10.36 8.64 -13.25
C ILE A 93 9.08 9.44 -13.05
N SER A 94 9.13 10.47 -12.21
CA SER A 94 8.01 11.36 -11.95
C SER A 94 8.51 12.79 -11.87
N GLY A 95 7.77 13.72 -12.48
CA GLY A 95 8.04 15.15 -12.39
C GLY A 95 6.82 15.89 -11.88
N TYR A 96 7.06 16.97 -11.16
CA TYR A 96 6.07 17.95 -10.75
C TYR A 96 6.61 19.34 -11.08
N ALA A 97 5.75 20.22 -11.57
CA ALA A 97 6.06 21.61 -11.84
C ALA A 97 4.82 22.44 -11.54
N SER A 98 4.98 23.54 -10.81
CA SER A 98 3.92 24.47 -10.49
C SER A 98 4.47 25.89 -10.50
N THR A 99 3.62 26.85 -10.88
CA THR A 99 4.00 28.27 -10.92
C THR A 99 4.07 28.91 -9.55
N ASP A 100 3.34 28.37 -8.56
CA ASP A 100 3.33 28.88 -7.18
C ASP A 100 2.83 27.79 -6.21
N LYS A 101 3.04 28.02 -4.91
CA LYS A 101 2.47 27.21 -3.82
C LYS A 101 0.95 27.35 -3.79
N PRO A 102 0.19 26.23 -3.81
CA PRO A 102 -1.24 26.28 -3.62
C PRO A 102 -1.61 26.98 -2.30
N GLY A 103 -2.53 27.95 -2.36
CA GLY A 103 -3.04 28.65 -1.18
C GLY A 103 -3.88 27.78 -0.25
N THR A 104 -4.26 26.57 -0.70
CA THR A 104 -5.01 25.58 0.08
C THR A 104 -4.09 24.44 0.53
N PRO A 105 -4.28 23.91 1.75
CA PRO A 105 -3.60 22.68 2.19
C PRO A 105 -3.80 21.55 1.17
N GLN A 106 -2.73 20.82 0.87
CA GLN A 106 -2.81 19.66 -0.02
C GLN A 106 -3.23 18.42 0.79
N GLY A 107 -4.07 17.59 0.17
CA GLY A 107 -4.57 16.36 0.76
C GLY A 107 -3.59 15.19 0.65
N PHE A 108 -4.09 14.01 1.01
CA PHE A 108 -3.38 12.75 0.99
C PHE A 108 -2.64 12.47 -0.33
N GLY A 109 -1.34 12.18 -0.26
CA GLY A 109 -0.52 11.78 -1.40
C GLY A 109 -0.29 12.88 -2.44
N GLN A 110 -0.64 14.13 -2.12
CA GLN A 110 -0.54 15.29 -3.01
C GLN A 110 0.44 16.36 -2.48
N ASN A 111 1.12 16.09 -1.37
CA ASN A 111 2.04 17.04 -0.75
C ASN A 111 3.33 17.16 -1.56
N GLU A 112 3.55 18.34 -2.14
CA GLU A 112 4.74 18.70 -2.91
C GLU A 112 5.58 19.73 -2.16
N TYR A 113 6.83 19.37 -1.85
CA TYR A 113 7.72 20.17 -1.01
C TYR A 113 8.50 21.26 -1.75
N ALA A 114 8.37 21.32 -3.08
CA ALA A 114 9.06 22.25 -3.98
C ALA A 114 8.14 22.66 -5.13
N ASP A 115 8.40 23.80 -5.76
CA ASP A 115 7.65 24.26 -6.94
C ASP A 115 7.91 23.34 -8.14
N ASP A 116 9.19 22.99 -8.34
CA ASP A 116 9.63 22.04 -9.34
C ASP A 116 10.33 20.84 -8.69
N ARG A 117 9.96 19.63 -9.10
CA ARG A 117 10.57 18.38 -8.61
C ARG A 117 10.73 17.37 -9.73
N LEU A 118 11.90 16.77 -9.81
CA LEU A 118 12.15 15.60 -10.64
C LEU A 118 12.65 14.45 -9.77
N THR A 119 11.90 13.35 -9.73
CA THR A 119 12.24 12.16 -8.97
C THR A 119 12.50 10.99 -9.90
N VAL A 120 13.62 10.31 -9.66
CA VAL A 120 13.98 9.05 -10.32
C VAL A 120 14.13 7.99 -9.25
N GLY A 121 13.39 6.90 -9.42
CA GLY A 121 13.39 5.77 -8.51
C GLY A 121 13.70 4.47 -9.22
N VAL A 122 14.48 3.63 -8.55
CA VAL A 122 14.68 2.24 -8.89
C VAL A 122 14.26 1.37 -7.72
N GLY A 123 13.61 0.25 -8.00
CA GLY A 123 13.08 -0.61 -6.97
C GLY A 123 13.08 -2.07 -7.38
N GLY A 124 12.94 -2.92 -6.39
CA GLY A 124 12.73 -4.35 -6.57
C GLY A 124 12.01 -4.87 -5.35
N SER A 125 11.14 -5.84 -5.57
CA SER A 125 10.42 -6.49 -4.49
C SER A 125 10.32 -7.98 -4.76
N GLY A 126 10.44 -8.77 -3.71
CA GLY A 126 10.23 -10.21 -3.73
C GLY A 126 9.21 -10.64 -2.69
N GLU A 127 9.18 -11.95 -2.44
CA GLU A 127 8.25 -12.52 -1.46
C GLU A 127 8.56 -12.07 -0.03
N TYR A 128 9.84 -11.84 0.32
CA TYR A 128 10.27 -11.54 1.70
C TYR A 128 11.05 -10.22 1.85
N TRP A 129 11.21 -9.47 0.78
CA TRP A 129 12.01 -8.25 0.78
C TRP A 129 11.42 -7.23 -0.18
N ASP A 130 11.61 -5.95 0.12
CA ASP A 130 11.18 -4.86 -0.71
C ASP A 130 12.17 -3.71 -0.57
N VAL A 131 12.77 -3.28 -1.68
CA VAL A 131 13.77 -2.21 -1.67
C VAL A 131 13.39 -1.20 -2.73
N ARG A 132 13.41 0.07 -2.33
CA ARG A 132 13.20 1.21 -3.20
C ARG A 132 14.28 2.24 -2.93
N LEU A 133 14.99 2.64 -3.96
CA LEU A 133 15.95 3.72 -3.94
C LEU A 133 15.43 4.81 -4.87
N GLN A 134 15.17 5.99 -4.34
CA GLN A 134 14.73 7.13 -5.13
C GLN A 134 15.50 8.38 -4.74
N GLY A 135 15.87 9.15 -5.76
CA GLY A 135 16.50 10.46 -5.64
C GLY A 135 15.63 11.51 -6.30
N SER A 136 15.50 12.65 -5.65
CA SER A 136 14.75 13.79 -6.14
C SER A 136 15.65 15.01 -6.23
N VAL A 137 15.49 15.77 -7.31
CA VAL A 137 16.04 17.11 -7.46
C VAL A 137 14.88 18.11 -7.37
N GLU A 138 15.06 19.15 -6.59
CA GLU A 138 14.04 20.16 -6.31
C GLU A 138 14.54 21.56 -6.69
N GLY A 139 13.66 22.33 -7.33
CA GLY A 139 13.80 23.77 -7.58
C GLY A 139 12.79 24.54 -6.73
N ASP A 140 13.21 25.66 -6.18
CA ASP A 140 12.39 26.55 -5.34
C ASP A 140 11.65 25.79 -4.22
N GLN A 141 12.43 25.41 -3.21
CA GLN A 141 11.95 24.61 -2.08
C GLN A 141 10.94 25.39 -1.23
N ARG A 142 9.73 24.82 -1.07
CA ARG A 142 8.69 25.32 -0.15
C ARG A 142 8.95 24.89 1.29
N VAL A 143 9.57 23.73 1.48
CA VAL A 143 10.03 23.22 2.78
C VAL A 143 11.55 23.11 2.71
N SER A 144 12.26 23.88 3.54
CA SER A 144 13.72 23.95 3.51
C SER A 144 14.37 22.57 3.72
N ASP A 145 15.32 22.24 2.87
CA ASP A 145 16.25 21.11 3.04
C ASP A 145 17.70 21.65 2.94
N GLY A 146 18.67 20.89 3.45
CA GLY A 146 20.09 21.29 3.39
C GLY A 146 20.68 21.29 1.97
N SER A 147 19.96 20.74 1.00
CA SER A 147 20.37 20.60 -0.40
C SER A 147 19.15 20.54 -1.32
N ASN A 148 19.33 20.92 -2.59
CA ASN A 148 18.34 20.73 -3.67
C ASN A 148 18.18 19.26 -4.09
N PHE A 149 19.01 18.36 -3.55
CA PHE A 149 18.94 16.93 -3.79
C PHE A 149 18.56 16.18 -2.51
N ASN A 150 17.58 15.28 -2.59
CA ASN A 150 17.15 14.43 -1.49
C ASN A 150 16.88 12.99 -1.93
N MET A 151 16.79 12.09 -0.97
CA MET A 151 16.52 10.66 -1.19
C MET A 151 15.17 10.22 -0.62
N GLN A 152 14.24 11.16 -0.46
CA GLN A 152 12.93 10.95 0.18
C GLN A 152 12.15 9.86 -0.53
N GLY A 153 11.60 8.90 0.22
CA GLY A 153 10.92 7.71 -0.30
C GLY A 153 11.85 6.51 -0.53
N SER A 154 13.16 6.64 -0.28
CA SER A 154 14.08 5.50 -0.28
C SER A 154 13.89 4.67 0.99
N TYR A 155 13.70 3.36 0.82
CA TYR A 155 13.56 2.42 1.94
C TYR A 155 13.99 1.01 1.56
N GLY A 156 14.32 0.23 2.58
CA GLY A 156 14.44 -1.23 2.50
C GLY A 156 13.53 -1.87 3.54
N ALA A 157 12.84 -2.94 3.17
CA ALA A 157 11.94 -3.68 4.03
C ALA A 157 12.16 -5.19 3.91
N LEU A 158 11.96 -5.90 5.01
CA LEU A 158 12.04 -7.35 5.11
C LEU A 158 10.77 -7.88 5.77
N LYS A 159 10.25 -8.99 5.27
CA LYS A 159 9.10 -9.67 5.85
C LYS A 159 9.54 -10.86 6.69
N VAL A 160 9.18 -10.84 7.97
CA VAL A 160 9.44 -11.91 8.94
C VAL A 160 8.15 -12.20 9.70
N TRP A 161 7.68 -13.45 9.70
CA TRP A 161 6.47 -13.88 10.45
C TRP A 161 5.22 -13.01 10.22
N ASN A 162 4.88 -12.73 8.96
CA ASN A 162 3.77 -11.83 8.60
C ASN A 162 3.96 -10.37 9.08
N GLN A 163 5.19 -9.96 9.39
CA GLN A 163 5.55 -8.60 9.76
C GLN A 163 6.56 -8.02 8.77
N TRP A 164 6.21 -6.92 8.13
CA TRP A 164 7.14 -6.07 7.40
C TRP A 164 7.89 -5.18 8.38
N ILE A 165 9.22 -5.28 8.36
CA ILE A 165 10.14 -4.39 9.07
C ILE A 165 10.83 -3.54 8.00
N SER A 166 10.59 -2.24 7.98
CA SER A 166 11.19 -1.32 7.02
C SER A 166 12.06 -0.27 7.68
N PHE A 167 13.11 0.16 6.97
CA PHE A 167 13.99 1.24 7.35
C PHE A 167 14.19 2.19 6.17
N GLY A 168 14.03 3.50 6.42
CA GLY A 168 14.22 4.53 5.40
C GLY A 168 13.28 5.72 5.58
N GLU A 169 13.13 6.51 4.53
CA GLU A 169 12.32 7.74 4.48
C GLU A 169 10.94 7.45 3.89
N VAL A 170 10.09 6.74 4.65
CA VAL A 170 8.77 6.32 4.19
C VAL A 170 7.68 7.28 4.69
N SER A 171 6.91 7.87 3.78
CA SER A 171 5.74 8.69 4.12
C SER A 171 4.64 7.86 4.78
N GLN A 172 4.04 8.39 5.84
CA GLN A 172 3.04 7.70 6.65
C GLN A 172 1.76 8.52 6.71
N TRP A 173 0.61 7.84 6.79
CA TRP A 173 -0.67 8.49 7.00
C TRP A 173 -1.55 7.68 7.94
N TRP A 174 -1.92 8.27 9.07
CA TRP A 174 -2.74 7.63 10.10
C TRP A 174 -4.03 8.38 10.34
N GLY A 175 -5.11 7.98 9.67
CA GLY A 175 -6.44 8.51 9.90
C GLY A 175 -7.33 8.38 8.67
N PRO A 176 -8.66 8.45 8.86
CA PRO A 176 -9.62 8.34 7.76
C PRO A 176 -9.73 9.61 6.92
N GLY A 177 -9.19 10.75 7.38
CA GLY A 177 -9.29 12.04 6.68
C GLY A 177 -8.66 12.01 5.29
N TYR A 178 -9.20 12.78 4.35
CA TYR A 178 -8.65 12.97 3.00
C TYR A 178 -7.73 14.19 2.93
N ASP A 179 -8.05 15.24 3.68
CA ASP A 179 -7.33 16.53 3.65
C ASP A 179 -6.19 16.61 4.67
N GLY A 180 -6.18 15.71 5.66
CA GLY A 180 -5.17 15.69 6.71
C GLY A 180 -5.38 14.57 7.73
N SER A 181 -4.31 14.17 8.39
CA SER A 181 -4.35 13.41 9.64
C SER A 181 -3.94 14.31 10.79
N LEU A 182 -4.71 14.28 11.88
CA LEU A 182 -4.40 15.02 13.12
C LEU A 182 -3.22 14.41 13.90
N ILE A 183 -2.83 13.17 13.60
CA ILE A 183 -1.79 12.44 14.33
C ILE A 183 -0.51 12.36 13.50
N ARG A 184 -0.61 11.96 12.23
CA ARG A 184 0.54 11.83 11.33
C ARG A 184 0.08 11.89 9.88
N SER A 185 0.39 13.01 9.22
CA SER A 185 0.13 13.25 7.80
C SER A 185 1.43 13.27 7.00
N ASP A 186 1.31 13.32 5.68
CA ASP A 186 2.41 13.48 4.72
C ASP A 186 2.67 14.96 4.39
N ALA A 187 2.22 15.90 5.25
CA ALA A 187 2.42 17.34 5.05
C ALA A 187 3.87 17.78 5.34
N ALA A 188 4.67 16.92 5.96
CA ALA A 188 6.09 17.15 6.25
C ALA A 188 6.94 16.09 5.57
N ARG A 189 8.17 16.48 5.19
CA ARG A 189 9.15 15.59 4.58
C ARG A 189 9.31 14.31 5.41
N PRO A 190 9.31 13.13 4.78
CA PRO A 190 9.46 11.87 5.51
C PRO A 190 10.81 11.84 6.22
N VAL A 191 10.81 11.33 7.44
CA VAL A 191 12.02 11.20 8.25
C VAL A 191 12.58 9.79 8.14
N THR A 192 13.91 9.67 8.16
CA THR A 192 14.58 8.37 8.23
C THR A 192 14.23 7.69 9.55
N GLY A 193 13.69 6.48 9.48
CA GLY A 193 13.36 5.71 10.68
C GLY A 193 13.02 4.25 10.40
N PHE A 194 12.71 3.52 11.49
CA PHE A 194 12.21 2.16 11.44
C PHE A 194 10.68 2.15 11.51
N MET A 195 10.06 1.22 10.80
CA MET A 195 8.62 0.95 10.86
C MET A 195 8.40 -0.56 10.85
N MET A 196 7.38 -1.01 11.58
CA MET A 196 6.93 -2.39 11.59
C MET A 196 5.42 -2.44 11.33
N GLN A 197 4.96 -3.33 10.46
CA GLN A 197 3.53 -3.52 10.18
C GLN A 197 3.22 -4.96 9.75
N ARG A 198 1.94 -5.36 9.80
CA ARG A 198 1.52 -6.67 9.30
C ARG A 198 1.50 -6.73 7.78
N ALA A 199 1.84 -7.88 7.21
CA ALA A 199 1.77 -8.11 5.76
C ALA A 199 0.35 -8.48 5.31
N ASP A 200 -0.33 -9.36 6.04
CA ASP A 200 -1.75 -9.68 5.89
C ASP A 200 -2.51 -9.34 7.18
N GLN A 201 -3.64 -8.64 7.05
CA GLN A 201 -4.50 -8.22 8.15
C GLN A 201 -5.66 -9.18 8.42
N SER A 202 -5.61 -10.39 7.87
CA SER A 202 -6.60 -11.44 8.16
C SER A 202 -6.86 -11.62 9.67
N PRO A 203 -8.13 -11.86 10.07
CA PRO A 203 -8.48 -12.04 11.47
C PRO A 203 -7.74 -13.22 12.11
N PHE A 204 -7.42 -13.12 13.40
CA PHE A 204 -6.81 -14.21 14.14
C PHE A 204 -7.74 -15.44 14.16
N GLU A 205 -7.20 -16.63 13.85
CA GLU A 205 -7.95 -17.90 13.85
C GLU A 205 -8.19 -18.48 15.26
N THR A 206 -7.76 -17.78 16.32
CA THR A 206 -7.87 -18.29 17.70
C THR A 206 -9.33 -18.33 18.16
N ARG A 207 -9.82 -19.55 18.41
CA ARG A 207 -11.20 -19.93 18.75
C ARG A 207 -11.84 -19.20 19.96
N GLY A 208 -11.10 -18.36 20.68
CA GLY A 208 -11.53 -17.71 21.93
C GLY A 208 -11.69 -16.18 21.91
N CYS A 209 -11.32 -15.48 20.84
CA CYS A 209 -11.40 -14.00 20.80
C CYS A 209 -12.08 -13.46 19.53
N PRO A 210 -13.37 -13.77 19.29
CA PRO A 210 -14.12 -13.22 18.15
C PRO A 210 -14.29 -11.69 18.20
N GLY A 211 -13.98 -11.04 19.32
CA GLY A 211 -14.07 -9.57 19.50
C GLY A 211 -12.84 -8.77 19.04
N LEU A 212 -11.73 -9.41 18.66
CA LEU A 212 -10.51 -8.76 18.15
C LEU A 212 -10.33 -8.94 16.64
N ALA A 213 -11.43 -9.17 15.92
CA ALA A 213 -11.43 -9.19 14.47
C ALA A 213 -11.23 -7.76 13.94
N ALA A 214 -10.01 -7.49 13.45
CA ALA A 214 -9.55 -6.28 12.78
C ALA A 214 -9.66 -4.98 13.61
N GLY A 215 -8.53 -4.30 13.79
CA GLY A 215 -8.51 -2.89 14.21
C GLY A 215 -9.03 -2.00 13.10
N SER A 216 -10.31 -2.10 12.76
CA SER A 216 -11.08 -1.18 11.94
C SER A 216 -12.54 -1.46 12.21
N THR A 217 -13.20 -0.49 12.83
CA THR A 217 -14.53 -0.53 13.42
C THR A 217 -15.56 -1.27 12.55
N ARG A 218 -15.96 -2.47 12.99
CA ARG A 218 -17.19 -3.11 12.53
C ARG A 218 -18.36 -2.28 13.04
N LEU A 219 -18.86 -1.34 12.23
CA LEU A 219 -20.20 -0.80 12.47
C LEU A 219 -21.19 -1.96 12.30
N PRO A 220 -22.07 -2.24 13.28
CA PRO A 220 -23.12 -3.21 13.09
C PRO A 220 -24.03 -2.73 11.95
N PRO A 221 -24.54 -3.63 11.09
CA PRO A 221 -25.56 -3.25 10.12
C PRO A 221 -26.73 -2.62 10.88
N ALA A 222 -27.15 -1.44 10.42
CA ALA A 222 -28.33 -0.77 10.96
C ALA A 222 -29.49 -1.75 10.97
N SER A 223 -30.00 -2.06 12.16
CA SER A 223 -31.25 -2.78 12.32
C SER A 223 -32.34 -1.95 11.64
N SER A 224 -32.99 -2.56 10.66
CA SER A 224 -34.14 -1.99 9.97
C SER A 224 -35.18 -1.57 11.02
N PRO A 225 -35.69 -0.32 11.00
CA PRO A 225 -36.70 0.09 11.96
C PRO A 225 -37.98 -0.71 11.69
N ASN A 226 -38.42 -1.45 12.71
CA ASN A 226 -39.71 -2.13 12.77
C ASN A 226 -40.83 -1.19 12.28
N THR A 227 -41.46 -1.53 11.17
CA THR A 227 -42.73 -0.93 10.75
C THR A 227 -43.80 -1.29 11.78
N PRO A 228 -44.45 -0.34 12.47
CA PRO A 228 -45.55 -0.66 13.35
C PRO A 228 -46.75 -1.11 12.51
N GLN A 229 -47.14 -2.37 12.67
CA GLN A 229 -48.40 -2.91 12.16
C GLN A 229 -49.54 -2.24 12.92
N TYR A 230 -50.23 -1.29 12.27
CA TYR A 230 -51.47 -0.72 12.79
C TYR A 230 -52.58 -1.76 12.63
N ARG A 231 -52.97 -2.38 13.74
CA ARG A 231 -54.14 -3.26 13.85
C ARG A 231 -55.39 -2.37 13.87
N THR A 232 -56.21 -2.40 12.83
CA THR A 232 -57.56 -1.85 12.87
C THR A 232 -58.46 -2.76 13.69
N PRO A 233 -59.23 -2.26 14.67
CA PRO A 233 -60.33 -3.01 15.25
C PRO A 233 -61.56 -2.95 14.32
N ASN A 234 -62.38 -3.99 14.43
CA ASN A 234 -63.65 -4.20 13.72
C ASN A 234 -64.58 -2.98 13.67
#